data_AF-A0A2T4ILW2-F1
#
_entry.id   AF-A0A2T4ILW2-F1
#
_cell.length_a   1.000
_cell.length_b   1.000
_cell.length_c   1.000
_cell.angle_alpha   90.00
_cell.angle_beta   90.00
_cell.angle_gamma   90.00
#
_symmetry.space_group_name_H-M   'P 1'
#
loop_
_entity.id
_entity.type
_entity.pdbx_description
1 polymer ?
#
loop_
_entity_poly.entity_id
_entity_poly.type
_entity_poly.pdbx_seq_one_letter_code
_entity_poly.pdbx_strand_id
1 'polypeptide(L)'
;MMEIVLVIILAAGGYYFYKRSRAVSPSSGSREWMRDFVVYHVAALFQSALPGKLPDEVVALIRGEASRSDEVQLLGSMQNYTAYKFKTRSSIADLPAVREDARQFLRAELDTMNSTSALRRFIRRMHKLDTGNDIAEAELAQQFEEIRSNIKADDDKARAISAMMLRDSIEEFFERKHGKPIRSFLEDMVADDGV
;
A
#
# COMPACT_ATOMS: atom_id res chain seq x y z
N MET A 1 49.06 4.18 4.91
CA MET A 1 48.41 5.26 5.69
C MET A 1 46.99 5.61 5.20
N MET A 2 46.60 5.26 3.96
CA MET A 2 45.28 5.57 3.39
C MET A 2 44.17 4.57 3.80
N GLU A 3 44.52 3.32 4.14
CA GLU A 3 43.56 2.28 4.57
C GLU A 3 42.96 2.52 5.96
N ILE A 4 43.74 3.02 6.92
CA ILE A 4 43.29 3.23 8.30
C ILE A 4 42.23 4.34 8.37
N VAL A 5 42.34 5.36 7.51
CA VAL A 5 41.38 6.46 7.42
C VAL A 5 40.01 5.99 6.90
N LEU A 6 39.99 5.08 5.92
CA LEU A 6 38.76 4.48 5.39
C LEU A 6 38.02 3.63 6.44
N VAL A 7 38.76 2.86 7.24
CA VAL A 7 38.16 2.05 8.33
C VAL A 7 37.57 2.95 9.42
N ILE A 8 38.23 4.05 9.77
CA ILE A 8 37.71 5.01 10.76
C ILE A 8 36.46 5.74 10.23
N ILE A 9 36.43 6.10 8.94
CA ILE A 9 35.25 6.73 8.32
C ILE A 9 34.07 5.75 8.26
N LEU A 10 34.31 4.48 7.90
CA LEU A 10 33.26 3.45 7.89
C LEU A 10 32.78 3.11 9.31
N ALA A 11 33.68 3.07 10.30
CA ALA A 11 33.32 2.84 11.69
C ALA A 11 32.57 4.04 12.31
N ALA A 12 32.98 5.27 12.00
CA ALA A 12 32.31 6.49 12.46
C ALA A 12 30.96 6.68 11.76
N GLY A 13 30.88 6.41 10.45
CA GLY A 13 29.63 6.43 9.68
C GLY A 13 28.66 5.35 10.15
N GLY A 14 29.14 4.12 10.35
CA GLY A 14 28.37 3.01 10.90
C GLY A 14 27.90 3.26 12.34
N TYR A 15 28.77 3.84 13.19
CA TYR A 15 28.42 4.21 14.56
C TYR A 15 27.44 5.39 14.63
N TYR A 16 27.58 6.39 13.76
CA TYR A 16 26.65 7.52 13.67
C TYR A 16 25.27 7.06 13.16
N PHE A 17 25.23 6.20 12.14
CA PHE A 17 23.98 5.56 11.70
C PHE A 17 23.39 4.67 12.80
N TYR A 18 24.18 3.81 13.45
CA TYR A 18 23.73 2.94 14.54
C TYR A 18 23.20 3.72 15.75
N LYS A 19 23.84 4.83 16.11
CA LYS A 19 23.43 5.70 17.22
C LYS A 19 22.19 6.53 16.87
N ARG A 20 22.05 6.98 15.62
CA ARG A 20 20.83 7.64 15.11
C ARG A 20 19.65 6.66 15.06
N SER A 21 19.87 5.39 14.74
CA SER A 21 18.87 4.32 14.80
C SER A 21 18.43 3.94 16.22
N ARG A 22 19.17 4.38 17.25
CA ARG A 22 18.88 4.11 18.68
C ARG A 22 18.34 5.30 19.45
N ALA A 23 18.26 6.48 18.82
CA ALA A 23 17.59 7.62 19.43
C ALA A 23 16.08 7.48 19.20
N VAL A 24 15.34 7.36 20.31
CA VAL A 24 13.90 7.09 20.44
C VAL A 24 13.56 5.61 20.27
N SER A 25 13.59 4.87 21.39
CA SER A 25 12.59 3.81 21.60
C SER A 25 11.32 4.49 22.08
N PRO A 26 10.24 4.58 21.28
CA PRO A 26 8.93 4.79 21.86
C PRO A 26 8.57 3.48 22.55
N SER A 27 8.62 3.52 23.88
CA SER A 27 7.96 2.60 24.79
C SER A 27 6.58 2.21 24.25
N SER A 28 6.37 0.96 23.81
CA SER A 28 5.06 0.28 23.74
C SER A 28 3.86 1.17 23.31
N GLY A 29 4.16 2.14 22.44
CA GLY A 29 3.31 3.23 22.01
C GLY A 29 2.86 2.81 20.64
N SER A 30 1.70 2.18 20.66
CA SER A 30 0.87 1.77 19.54
C SER A 30 1.55 1.71 18.17
N ARG A 31 1.67 0.50 17.63
CA ARG A 31 1.79 0.26 16.17
C ARG A 31 0.53 0.74 15.41
N GLU A 32 -0.20 1.74 15.92
CA GLU A 32 -1.38 2.36 15.31
C GLU A 32 -1.07 2.85 13.90
N TRP A 33 0.14 3.40 13.69
CA TRP A 33 0.61 3.85 12.39
C TRP A 33 0.81 2.72 11.38
N MET A 34 0.96 1.46 11.81
CA MET A 34 1.34 0.35 10.94
C MET A 34 0.27 0.07 9.91
N ARG A 35 -1.00 -0.01 10.34
CA ARG A 35 -2.10 -0.26 9.42
C ARG A 35 -2.31 0.90 8.45
N ASP A 36 -2.13 2.14 8.92
CA ASP A 36 -2.12 3.31 8.03
C ASP A 36 -1.03 3.20 6.97
N PHE A 37 0.19 2.89 7.41
CA PHE A 37 1.33 2.76 6.52
C PHE A 37 1.10 1.66 5.48
N VAL A 38 0.57 0.50 5.89
CA VAL A 38 0.27 -0.61 4.97
C VAL A 38 -0.70 -0.17 3.88
N VAL A 39 -1.80 0.50 4.25
CA VAL A 39 -2.78 1.02 3.29
C VAL A 39 -2.14 2.03 2.35
N TYR A 40 -1.37 2.98 2.89
CA TYR A 40 -0.59 3.95 2.13
C TYR A 40 0.35 3.27 1.13
N HIS A 41 1.17 2.33 1.59
CA HIS A 41 2.21 1.70 0.81
C HIS A 41 1.61 0.93 -0.36
N VAL A 42 0.56 0.15 -0.11
CA VAL A 42 -0.12 -0.58 -1.17
C VAL A 42 -0.80 0.38 -2.16
N ALA A 43 -1.48 1.43 -1.66
CA ALA A 43 -2.10 2.43 -2.53
C ALA A 43 -1.06 3.10 -3.45
N ALA A 44 0.12 3.41 -2.91
CA ALA A 44 1.24 3.99 -3.67
C ALA A 44 1.76 3.04 -4.76
N LEU A 45 1.90 1.74 -4.48
CA LEU A 45 2.30 0.73 -5.48
C LEU A 45 1.31 0.67 -6.66
N PHE A 46 0.02 0.85 -6.40
CA PHE A 46 -1.00 0.89 -7.46
C PHE A 46 -0.95 2.17 -8.31
N GLN A 47 -0.31 3.26 -7.87
CA GLN A 47 -0.19 4.48 -8.67
C GLN A 47 0.75 4.29 -9.88
N SER A 48 1.77 3.45 -9.74
CA SER A 48 2.70 3.12 -10.83
C SER A 48 2.24 1.96 -11.71
N ALA A 49 1.21 1.22 -11.31
CA ALA A 49 0.72 0.07 -12.05
C ALA A 49 -0.29 0.44 -13.14
N LEU A 50 -0.23 -0.31 -14.25
CA LEU A 50 -1.24 -0.22 -15.29
C LEU A 50 -2.61 -0.64 -14.75
N PRO A 51 -3.71 0.01 -15.21
CA PRO A 51 -5.06 -0.42 -14.87
C PRO A 51 -5.28 -1.92 -15.15
N GLY A 52 -5.95 -2.62 -14.22
CA GLY A 52 -6.21 -4.05 -14.35
C GLY A 52 -5.00 -4.97 -14.11
N LYS A 53 -3.85 -4.43 -13.67
CA LYS A 53 -2.71 -5.25 -13.24
C LYS A 53 -2.46 -5.11 -11.75
N LEU A 54 -2.18 -6.24 -11.10
CA LEU A 54 -1.59 -6.23 -9.76
C LEU A 54 -0.11 -5.86 -9.88
N PRO A 55 0.42 -4.91 -9.07
CA PRO A 55 1.85 -4.68 -8.97
C PRO A 55 2.58 -5.95 -8.50
N ASP A 56 3.77 -6.20 -9.04
CA ASP A 56 4.56 -7.39 -8.68
C ASP A 56 4.92 -7.40 -7.19
N GLU A 57 5.16 -6.22 -6.61
CA GLU A 57 5.45 -6.04 -5.20
C GLU A 57 4.23 -6.40 -4.32
N VAL A 58 3.01 -6.11 -4.79
CA VAL A 58 1.77 -6.52 -4.10
C VAL A 58 1.63 -8.05 -4.15
N VAL A 59 1.93 -8.67 -5.30
CA VAL A 59 1.95 -10.14 -5.42
C VAL A 59 2.97 -10.75 -4.47
N ALA A 60 4.18 -10.19 -4.41
CA ALA A 60 5.25 -10.65 -3.53
C ALA A 60 4.84 -10.55 -2.04
N LEU A 61 4.19 -9.45 -1.64
CA LEU A 61 3.65 -9.28 -0.28
C LEU A 61 2.58 -10.33 0.06
N ILE A 62 1.64 -10.61 -0.85
CA ILE A 62 0.59 -11.63 -0.64
C ILE A 62 1.20 -13.03 -0.45
N ARG A 63 2.19 -13.37 -1.28
CA ARG A 63 2.87 -14.67 -1.24
C ARG A 63 3.81 -14.79 -0.03
N GLY A 64 4.36 -13.68 0.43
CA GLY A 64 5.43 -13.65 1.42
C GLY A 64 6.81 -13.90 0.80
N GLU A 65 6.97 -13.57 -0.47
CA GLU A 65 8.15 -13.83 -1.30
C GLU A 65 8.86 -12.53 -1.68
N ALA A 66 8.83 -11.52 -0.79
CA ALA A 66 9.45 -10.22 -1.03
C ALA A 66 10.95 -10.36 -1.28
N SER A 67 11.42 -9.77 -2.39
CA SER A 67 12.84 -9.71 -2.72
C SER A 67 13.58 -8.79 -1.75
N ARG A 68 14.92 -8.86 -1.71
CA ARG A 68 15.71 -7.87 -0.96
C ARG A 68 15.49 -6.43 -1.43
N SER A 69 15.20 -6.25 -2.73
CA SER A 69 14.90 -4.93 -3.29
C SER A 69 13.58 -4.40 -2.72
N ASP A 70 12.57 -5.27 -2.66
CA ASP A 70 11.24 -4.96 -2.12
C ASP A 70 11.35 -4.59 -0.63
N GLU A 71 12.22 -5.28 0.13
CA GLU A 71 12.46 -4.96 1.54
C GLU A 71 13.11 -3.58 1.73
N VAL A 72 14.05 -3.20 0.86
CA VAL A 72 14.68 -1.87 0.88
C VAL A 72 13.65 -0.79 0.54
N GLN A 73 12.81 -1.02 -0.47
CA GLN A 73 11.75 -0.10 -0.87
C GLN A 73 10.68 0.04 0.22
N LEU A 74 10.25 -1.07 0.83
CA LEU A 74 9.30 -1.09 1.94
C LEU A 74 9.85 -0.31 3.13
N LEU A 75 11.13 -0.52 3.49
CA LEU A 75 11.79 0.23 4.56
C LEU A 75 11.87 1.73 4.26
N GLY A 76 12.28 2.12 3.04
CA GLY A 76 12.34 3.53 2.65
C GLY A 76 10.96 4.19 2.67
N SER A 77 9.95 3.51 2.13
CA SER A 77 8.56 3.96 2.15
C SER A 77 8.04 4.13 3.58
N MET A 78 8.34 3.18 4.47
CA MET A 78 7.98 3.21 5.89
C MET A 78 8.61 4.39 6.62
N GLN A 79 9.90 4.64 6.38
CA GLN A 79 10.63 5.75 6.98
C GLN A 79 10.10 7.11 6.50
N ASN A 80 9.82 7.26 5.20
CA ASN A 80 9.28 8.51 4.66
C ASN A 80 7.86 8.77 5.20
N TYR A 81 7.00 7.75 5.19
CA TYR A 81 5.63 7.87 5.69
C TYR A 81 5.60 8.26 7.17
N THR A 82 6.39 7.58 8.01
CA THR A 82 6.41 7.87 9.44
C THR A 82 7.02 9.22 9.74
N ALA A 83 8.07 9.62 9.00
CA ALA A 83 8.67 10.94 9.12
C ALA A 83 7.67 12.04 8.78
N TYR A 84 6.92 11.88 7.70
CA TYR A 84 5.92 12.86 7.27
C TYR A 84 4.73 12.93 8.24
N LYS A 85 4.08 11.79 8.52
CA LYS A 85 2.80 11.76 9.24
C LYS A 85 2.94 11.87 10.75
N PHE A 86 3.98 11.28 11.32
CA PHE A 86 4.16 11.18 12.77
C PHE A 86 5.37 11.98 13.27
N LYS A 87 6.14 12.61 12.37
CA LYS A 87 7.36 13.37 12.71
C LYS A 87 8.38 12.52 13.48
N THR A 88 8.36 11.20 13.24
CA THR A 88 9.27 10.19 13.82
C THR A 88 9.74 9.24 12.73
N ARG A 89 10.95 8.67 12.82
CA ARG A 89 11.39 7.63 11.88
C ARG A 89 11.19 6.25 12.46
N SER A 90 10.49 5.38 11.74
CA SER A 90 10.37 3.95 12.04
C SER A 90 11.73 3.25 12.03
N SER A 91 11.83 2.13 12.77
CA SER A 91 13.04 1.31 12.84
C SER A 91 12.99 0.17 11.84
N ILE A 92 14.16 -0.30 11.39
CA ILE A 92 14.29 -1.57 10.63
C ILE A 92 13.72 -2.76 11.42
N ALA A 93 13.71 -2.69 12.75
CA ALA A 93 13.14 -3.73 13.61
C ALA A 93 11.62 -3.89 13.42
N ASP A 94 10.92 -2.89 12.86
CA ASP A 94 9.48 -2.94 12.61
C ASP A 94 9.13 -3.68 11.31
N LEU A 95 10.11 -3.85 10.40
CA LEU A 95 9.90 -4.39 9.06
C LEU A 95 9.22 -5.77 9.04
N PRO A 96 9.58 -6.75 9.90
CA PRO A 96 8.90 -8.04 9.92
C PRO A 96 7.42 -7.92 10.28
N ALA A 97 7.06 -7.03 11.21
CA ALA A 97 5.68 -6.83 11.63
C ALA A 97 4.87 -6.11 10.53
N VAL A 98 5.46 -5.11 9.88
CA VAL A 98 4.85 -4.41 8.74
C VAL A 98 4.56 -5.37 7.59
N ARG A 99 5.51 -6.25 7.25
CA ARG A 99 5.33 -7.25 6.18
C ARG A 99 4.18 -8.19 6.50
N GLU A 100 4.11 -8.67 7.73
CA GLU A 100 3.04 -9.56 8.16
C GLU A 100 1.67 -8.85 8.14
N ASP A 101 1.61 -7.60 8.63
CA ASP A 101 0.39 -6.79 8.61
C ASP A 101 -0.08 -6.53 7.16
N ALA A 102 0.83 -6.21 6.25
CA ALA A 102 0.55 -6.04 4.82
C ALA A 102 0.00 -7.32 4.18
N ARG A 103 0.63 -8.46 4.47
CA ARG A 103 0.18 -9.76 3.96
C ARG A 103 -1.21 -10.12 4.46
N GLN A 104 -1.46 -9.96 5.76
CA GLN A 104 -2.75 -10.23 6.37
C GLN A 104 -3.83 -9.30 5.83
N PHE A 105 -3.52 -8.02 5.68
CA PHE A 105 -4.41 -7.04 5.07
C PHE A 105 -4.82 -7.45 3.66
N LEU A 106 -3.85 -7.68 2.78
CA LEU A 106 -4.10 -8.00 1.38
C LEU A 106 -4.89 -9.30 1.21
N ARG A 107 -4.59 -10.31 2.01
CA ARG A 107 -5.35 -11.58 2.00
C ARG A 107 -6.79 -11.39 2.46
N ALA A 108 -6.99 -10.67 3.56
CA ALA A 108 -8.33 -10.36 4.03
C ALA A 108 -9.14 -9.59 2.98
N GLU A 109 -8.54 -8.59 2.33
CA GLU A 109 -9.19 -7.85 1.24
C GLU A 109 -9.54 -8.77 0.06
N LEU A 110 -8.60 -9.62 -0.39
CA LEU A 110 -8.85 -10.61 -1.45
C LEU A 110 -10.00 -11.55 -1.10
N ASP A 111 -10.07 -12.03 0.13
CA ASP A 111 -11.16 -12.90 0.58
C ASP A 111 -12.50 -12.16 0.58
N THR A 112 -12.54 -10.89 1.01
CA THR A 112 -13.78 -10.09 0.99
C THR A 112 -14.27 -9.78 -0.43
N MET A 113 -13.35 -9.62 -1.38
CA MET A 113 -13.67 -9.33 -2.77
C MET A 113 -14.32 -10.51 -3.50
N ASN A 114 -14.14 -11.74 -3.01
CA ASN A 114 -14.83 -12.92 -3.54
C ASN A 114 -16.33 -12.93 -3.22
N SER A 115 -16.87 -11.90 -2.54
CA SER A 115 -18.29 -11.77 -2.24
C SER A 115 -19.09 -11.03 -3.33
N THR A 116 -20.34 -11.46 -3.56
CA THR A 116 -21.30 -10.77 -4.44
C THR A 116 -21.51 -9.30 -4.05
N SER A 117 -21.49 -9.00 -2.75
CA SER A 117 -21.61 -7.63 -2.23
C SER A 117 -20.45 -6.73 -2.63
N ALA A 118 -19.22 -7.26 -2.64
CA ALA A 118 -18.04 -6.48 -3.02
C ALA A 118 -18.11 -6.07 -4.49
N LEU A 119 -18.46 -7.00 -5.40
CA LEU A 119 -18.62 -6.69 -6.81
C LEU A 119 -19.73 -5.66 -7.07
N ARG A 120 -20.89 -5.78 -6.40
CA ARG A 120 -21.95 -4.77 -6.51
C ARG A 120 -21.52 -3.39 -5.99
N ARG A 121 -20.80 -3.34 -4.87
CA ARG A 121 -20.26 -2.08 -4.33
C ARG A 121 -19.28 -1.43 -5.30
N PHE A 122 -18.38 -2.23 -5.87
CA PHE A 122 -17.42 -1.78 -6.88
C PHE A 122 -18.13 -1.19 -8.11
N ILE A 123 -19.11 -1.89 -8.68
CA ILE A 123 -19.90 -1.40 -9.82
C ILE A 123 -20.56 -0.06 -9.51
N ARG A 124 -21.22 0.06 -8.34
CA ARG A 124 -21.85 1.31 -7.90
C ARG A 124 -20.84 2.46 -7.82
N ARG A 125 -19.67 2.22 -7.22
CA ARG A 125 -18.63 3.25 -7.10
C ARG A 125 -18.06 3.65 -8.46
N MET A 126 -17.73 2.69 -9.31
CA MET A 126 -17.22 2.97 -10.65
C MET A 126 -18.22 3.76 -11.50
N HIS A 127 -19.49 3.37 -11.48
CA HIS A 127 -20.55 4.13 -12.17
C HIS A 127 -20.65 5.56 -11.63
N LYS A 128 -20.63 5.74 -10.29
CA LYS A 128 -20.69 7.07 -9.68
C LYS A 128 -19.48 7.94 -10.02
N LEU A 129 -18.29 7.35 -10.11
CA LEU A 129 -17.08 8.07 -10.52
C LEU A 129 -17.14 8.49 -11.99
N ASP A 130 -17.73 7.67 -12.86
CA ASP A 130 -17.83 7.93 -14.30
C ASP A 130 -18.95 8.93 -14.64
N THR A 131 -20.14 8.74 -14.06
CA THR A 131 -21.35 9.50 -14.43
C THR A 131 -21.70 10.61 -13.44
N GLY A 132 -21.13 10.60 -12.24
CA GLY A 132 -21.50 11.47 -11.12
C GLY A 132 -22.81 11.09 -10.42
N ASN A 133 -23.54 10.08 -10.91
CA ASN A 133 -24.86 9.72 -10.43
C ASN A 133 -24.89 8.33 -9.77
N ASP A 134 -25.92 8.07 -8.97
CA ASP A 134 -26.15 6.74 -8.43
C ASP A 134 -26.78 5.83 -9.50
N ILE A 135 -26.26 4.61 -9.63
CA ILE A 135 -26.75 3.61 -10.59
C ILE A 135 -28.13 3.08 -10.16
N ALA A 136 -29.04 2.90 -11.13
CA ALA A 136 -30.34 2.29 -10.88
C ALA A 136 -30.19 0.77 -10.58
N GLU A 137 -31.03 0.22 -9.69
CA GLU A 137 -30.92 -1.20 -9.29
C GLU A 137 -31.06 -2.19 -10.45
N ALA A 138 -31.89 -1.87 -11.45
CA ALA A 138 -32.03 -2.70 -12.66
C ALA A 138 -30.74 -2.72 -13.50
N GLU A 139 -30.11 -1.56 -13.66
CA GLU A 139 -28.84 -1.42 -14.39
C GLU A 139 -27.70 -2.11 -13.63
N LEU A 140 -27.65 -1.96 -12.30
CA LEU A 140 -26.70 -2.65 -11.44
C LEU A 140 -26.82 -4.17 -11.57
N ALA A 141 -28.03 -4.71 -11.59
CA ALA A 141 -28.25 -6.14 -11.77
C ALA A 141 -27.75 -6.64 -13.14
N GLN A 142 -27.97 -5.86 -14.19
CA GLN A 142 -27.48 -6.16 -15.54
C GLN A 142 -25.95 -6.17 -15.60
N GLN A 143 -25.30 -5.09 -15.14
CA GLN A 143 -23.84 -4.99 -15.14
C GLN A 143 -23.19 -6.06 -14.25
N PHE A 144 -23.83 -6.40 -13.13
CA PHE A 144 -23.38 -7.47 -12.26
C PHE A 144 -23.34 -8.82 -12.97
N GLU A 145 -24.41 -9.22 -13.66
CA GLU A 145 -24.44 -10.49 -14.39
C GLU A 145 -23.49 -10.50 -15.60
N GLU A 146 -23.34 -9.36 -16.29
CA GLU A 146 -22.36 -9.23 -17.37
C GLU A 146 -20.93 -9.45 -16.87
N ILE A 147 -20.53 -8.74 -15.82
CA ILE A 147 -19.19 -8.87 -15.23
C ILE A 147 -18.98 -10.28 -14.69
N ARG A 148 -19.99 -10.85 -14.01
CA ARG A 148 -19.94 -12.23 -13.50
C ARG A 148 -19.78 -13.26 -14.62
N SER A 149 -20.45 -13.06 -15.75
CA SER A 149 -20.31 -13.92 -16.93
C SER A 149 -18.90 -13.80 -17.52
N ASN A 150 -18.36 -12.58 -17.63
CA ASN A 150 -17.00 -12.33 -18.10
C ASN A 150 -15.94 -13.00 -17.22
N ILE A 151 -16.09 -12.92 -15.88
CA ILE A 151 -15.18 -13.57 -14.93
C ILE A 151 -15.17 -15.09 -15.11
N LYS A 152 -16.33 -15.71 -15.38
CA LYS A 152 -16.42 -17.17 -15.57
C LYS A 152 -15.86 -17.63 -16.91
N ALA A 153 -15.90 -16.78 -17.93
CA ALA A 153 -15.51 -17.12 -19.29
C ALA A 153 -14.01 -16.89 -19.57
N ASP A 154 -13.35 -16.03 -18.78
CA ASP A 154 -12.02 -15.51 -19.09
C ASP A 154 -11.23 -15.21 -17.80
N ASP A 155 -10.21 -16.04 -17.54
CA ASP A 155 -9.33 -15.93 -16.38
C ASP A 155 -8.54 -14.61 -16.36
N ASP A 156 -8.17 -14.07 -17.51
CA ASP A 156 -7.42 -12.81 -17.59
C ASP A 156 -8.32 -11.63 -17.25
N LYS A 157 -9.58 -11.64 -17.71
CA LYS A 157 -10.58 -10.66 -17.25
C LYS A 157 -10.87 -10.80 -15.77
N ALA A 158 -10.97 -12.03 -15.25
CA ALA A 158 -11.18 -12.28 -13.83
C ALA A 158 -10.06 -11.66 -12.99
N ARG A 159 -8.80 -11.84 -13.39
CA ARG A 159 -7.63 -11.23 -12.74
C ARG A 159 -7.66 -9.71 -12.85
N ALA A 160 -7.98 -9.17 -14.02
CA ALA A 160 -8.03 -7.72 -14.22
C ALA A 160 -9.10 -7.05 -13.36
N ILE A 161 -10.30 -7.62 -13.31
CA ILE A 161 -11.39 -7.12 -12.46
C ILE A 161 -11.00 -7.22 -10.98
N SER A 162 -10.39 -8.33 -10.56
CA SER A 162 -9.92 -8.49 -9.18
C SER A 162 -8.87 -7.44 -8.81
N ALA A 163 -7.94 -7.14 -9.72
CA ALA A 163 -6.95 -6.10 -9.52
C ALA A 163 -7.57 -4.70 -9.41
N MET A 164 -8.56 -4.38 -10.25
CA MET A 164 -9.29 -3.12 -10.18
C MET A 164 -10.10 -3.00 -8.88
N MET A 165 -10.78 -4.06 -8.46
CA MET A 165 -11.52 -4.10 -7.19
C MET A 165 -10.59 -3.90 -5.99
N LEU A 166 -9.41 -4.53 -6.01
CA LEU A 166 -8.43 -4.38 -4.92
C LEU A 166 -7.93 -2.94 -4.84
N ARG A 167 -7.55 -2.38 -5.99
CA ARG A 167 -7.12 -0.98 -6.09
C ARG A 167 -8.20 -0.03 -5.55
N ASP A 168 -9.43 -0.18 -6.01
CA ASP A 168 -10.57 0.65 -5.59
C ASP A 168 -10.83 0.56 -4.08
N SER A 169 -10.81 -0.66 -3.51
CA SER A 169 -10.98 -0.89 -2.07
C SER A 169 -9.90 -0.16 -1.27
N ILE A 170 -8.64 -0.31 -1.68
CA ILE A 170 -7.48 0.28 -0.99
C ILE A 170 -7.49 1.80 -1.10
N GLU A 171 -7.83 2.35 -2.27
CA GLU A 171 -8.01 3.80 -2.45
C GLU A 171 -9.14 4.32 -1.54
N GLU A 172 -10.27 3.61 -1.42
CA GLU A 172 -11.36 3.96 -0.48
C GLU A 172 -10.90 3.97 0.98
N PHE A 173 -10.18 2.93 1.39
CA PHE A 173 -9.62 2.85 2.74
C PHE A 173 -8.67 3.99 3.02
N PHE A 174 -7.80 4.31 2.06
CA PHE A 174 -6.87 5.41 2.17
C PHE A 174 -7.61 6.75 2.31
N GLU A 175 -8.53 7.06 1.40
CA GLU A 175 -9.26 8.33 1.39
C GLU A 175 -10.07 8.54 2.67
N ARG A 176 -10.77 7.50 3.16
CA ARG A 176 -11.50 7.59 4.43
C ARG A 176 -10.60 7.90 5.62
N LYS A 177 -9.38 7.38 5.61
CA LYS A 177 -8.45 7.51 6.74
C LYS A 177 -7.64 8.81 6.69
N HIS A 178 -7.27 9.24 5.50
CA HIS A 178 -6.40 10.40 5.28
C HIS A 178 -7.15 11.66 4.84
N GLY A 179 -8.43 11.56 4.50
CA GLY A 179 -9.29 12.66 4.06
C GLY A 179 -8.95 13.21 2.68
N LYS A 180 -8.08 12.53 1.92
CA LYS A 180 -7.62 12.95 0.59
C LYS A 180 -7.18 11.75 -0.26
N PRO A 181 -7.15 11.87 -1.60
CA PRO A 181 -6.63 10.84 -2.49
C PRO A 181 -5.13 10.59 -2.27
N ILE A 182 -4.68 9.36 -2.54
CA ILE A 182 -3.28 8.95 -2.40
C ILE A 182 -2.33 9.81 -3.23
N ARG A 183 -2.74 10.20 -4.44
CA ARG A 183 -1.92 11.05 -5.32
C ARG A 183 -1.60 12.40 -4.68
N SER A 184 -2.61 13.10 -4.16
CA SER A 184 -2.42 14.37 -3.46
C SER A 184 -1.59 14.20 -2.19
N PHE A 185 -1.76 13.10 -1.47
CA PHE A 185 -0.94 12.79 -0.29
C PHE A 185 0.55 12.60 -0.65
N LEU A 186 0.84 11.90 -1.74
CA LEU A 186 2.22 11.71 -2.22
C LEU A 186 2.85 13.04 -2.64
N GLU A 187 2.10 13.90 -3.32
CA GLU A 187 2.54 15.25 -3.70
C GLU A 187 2.89 16.10 -2.46
N ASP A 188 2.04 16.07 -1.42
CA ASP A 188 2.33 16.77 -0.16
C ASP A 188 3.59 16.24 0.54
N MET A 189 3.77 14.92 0.54
CA MET A 189 4.90 14.27 1.21
C MET A 189 6.23 14.62 0.53
N VAL A 190 6.26 14.65 -0.81
CA VAL A 190 7.43 15.06 -1.58
C VAL A 190 7.75 16.55 -1.38
N ALA A 191 6.73 17.38 -1.21
CA ALA A 191 6.92 18.81 -0.93
C ALA A 191 7.50 19.08 0.47
N ASP A 192 7.12 18.28 1.48
CA ASP A 192 7.62 18.39 2.87
C ASP A 192 9.08 17.91 3.01
N ASP A 193 9.50 16.92 2.22
CA ASP A 193 10.89 16.40 2.20
C ASP A 193 11.90 17.36 1.54
N GLY A 194 11.42 18.45 0.91
CA GLY A 194 12.22 19.44 0.17
C GLY A 194 12.60 20.71 0.94
N VAL A 195 12.31 20.81 2.24
CA VAL A 195 12.62 21.97 3.12
C VAL A 195 13.64 21.62 4.19
#